data_AF-A0A9E7KJY4-F1
#
_entry.id   AF-A0A9E7KJY4-F1
#
_cell.length_a   1.000
_cell.length_b   1.000
_cell.length_c   1.000
_cell.angle_alpha   90.00
_cell.angle_beta   90.00
_cell.angle_gamma   90.00
#
_symmetry.space_group_name_H-M   'P 1'
#
loop_
_entity.id
_entity.type
_entity.pdbx_description
1 polymer ?
#
loop_
_entity_poly.entity_id
_entity_poly.type
_entity_poly.pdbx_seq_one_letter_code
_entity_poly.pdbx_strand_id
1 'polypeptide(L)'
;MEAKEEGEMVVKPLMQRERGSSSPSSLWMVVASTAVAVFGSFEFGISVGYSSPSQSGIMHDLNLSLPQYSLFGSILTIGAMIGAILSGRIADLIGRRCAMAVSDILCIIGWVSIFLTKNIMWLELGRLSVGCGIGLLSYVVPVYIAEITPKNLRGGFAAVNQLMICCGGSLAYLLGTIVTWRILAIIGTFPCFLQLLGLIFIPESPRWLAMVGKDHEFEAVLKRLRGEHSDVSQEAEEIMEFTVSLQKLPQSGMLDLFQKKYLHAVIVGVGLMVLQQFGGVNAICFYASEIFVSAGFSSGDTGMIAMAAVQIPMTTLGVLLLDRSGRRPLLMVSAAGTCIGCFLVGVSFMLKGHEFSKELNTVLALAGILTYTGSFSLGMGGIPWVIMSEIFPLNMKGTAGSLVTLVSWVGSWIISYTFNFLMMWSSAGTFFIFASICGLTVLFVERLVPETKGRTLEEIQASMSLILQ
;
A
#
# COMPACT_ATOMS: atom_id res chain seq x y z
N MET A 1 12.16 -23.96 -70.16
CA MET A 1 11.28 -24.19 -69.00
C MET A 1 12.19 -24.32 -67.80
N GLU A 2 12.25 -23.27 -66.99
CA GLU A 2 13.03 -23.17 -65.76
C GLU A 2 12.33 -23.91 -64.61
N ALA A 3 13.10 -24.67 -63.81
CA ALA A 3 12.82 -25.01 -62.40
C ALA A 3 14.13 -25.60 -61.82
N LYS A 4 14.92 -24.80 -61.11
CA LYS A 4 14.91 -24.52 -59.66
C LYS A 4 15.71 -25.55 -58.83
N GLU A 5 16.87 -25.10 -58.39
CA GLU A 5 17.63 -25.60 -57.25
C GLU A 5 16.82 -25.44 -55.95
N GLU A 6 16.72 -26.48 -55.14
CA GLU A 6 16.50 -26.36 -53.70
C GLU A 6 17.52 -27.27 -53.00
N GLY A 7 18.60 -26.64 -52.54
CA GLY A 7 19.58 -27.26 -51.65
C GLY A 7 19.02 -27.33 -50.23
N GLU A 8 19.15 -28.51 -49.62
CA GLU A 8 18.83 -28.81 -48.23
C GLU A 8 19.50 -27.82 -47.27
N MET A 9 18.71 -26.97 -46.62
CA MET A 9 19.15 -26.20 -45.46
C MET A 9 18.79 -27.00 -44.20
N VAL A 10 19.76 -27.77 -43.72
CA VAL A 10 19.73 -28.52 -42.47
C VAL A 10 19.38 -27.57 -41.31
N VAL A 11 18.17 -27.73 -40.78
CA VAL A 11 17.71 -27.08 -39.55
C VAL A 11 18.51 -27.65 -38.38
N LYS A 12 19.57 -26.94 -37.96
CA LYS A 12 20.25 -27.22 -36.69
C LYS A 12 19.33 -26.81 -35.52
N PRO A 13 19.28 -27.61 -34.44
CA PRO A 13 18.43 -27.33 -33.29
C PRO A 13 18.94 -26.11 -32.51
N LEU A 14 18.04 -25.18 -32.22
CA LEU A 14 18.22 -24.05 -31.29
C LEU A 14 18.35 -24.57 -29.85
N MET A 15 19.50 -25.14 -29.51
CA MET A 15 19.91 -25.36 -28.11
C MET A 15 21.15 -24.52 -27.80
N GLN A 16 21.10 -23.87 -26.63
CA GLN A 16 22.15 -23.06 -26.00
C GLN A 16 22.50 -21.75 -26.72
N ARG A 17 21.57 -20.80 -26.68
CA ARG A 17 21.94 -19.38 -26.69
C ARG A 17 22.07 -18.94 -25.24
N GLU A 18 23.27 -18.48 -24.89
CA GLU A 18 23.69 -18.09 -23.54
C GLU A 18 22.60 -17.27 -22.85
N ARG A 19 22.12 -17.76 -21.70
CA ARG A 19 21.43 -16.90 -20.74
C ARG A 19 22.44 -15.83 -20.36
N GLY A 20 22.28 -14.62 -20.89
CA GLY A 20 23.03 -13.45 -20.44
C GLY A 20 22.89 -13.37 -18.93
N SER A 21 23.93 -13.80 -18.21
CA SER A 21 24.02 -13.62 -16.78
C SER A 21 24.09 -12.11 -16.57
N SER A 22 22.98 -11.50 -16.16
CA SER A 22 22.97 -10.11 -15.73
C SER A 22 24.02 -9.97 -14.63
N SER A 23 25.16 -9.37 -14.98
CA SER A 23 26.22 -9.04 -14.03
C SER A 23 25.61 -8.27 -12.86
N PRO A 24 25.99 -8.54 -11.60
CA PRO A 24 25.55 -7.73 -10.46
C PRO A 24 25.93 -6.25 -10.60
N SER A 25 26.91 -5.88 -11.44
CA SER A 25 27.22 -4.48 -11.78
C SER A 25 26.19 -3.82 -12.70
N SER A 26 25.29 -4.57 -13.35
CA SER A 26 24.36 -4.05 -14.37
C SER A 26 23.02 -3.55 -13.81
N LEU A 27 22.71 -3.90 -12.55
CA LEU A 27 21.43 -3.59 -11.88
C LEU A 27 21.51 -2.46 -10.85
N TRP A 28 22.69 -1.86 -10.67
CA TRP A 28 22.90 -0.83 -9.65
C TRP A 28 21.94 0.35 -9.82
N MET A 29 21.65 0.74 -11.07
CA MET A 29 20.74 1.84 -11.37
C MET A 29 19.31 1.52 -10.95
N VAL A 30 18.86 0.28 -11.11
CA VAL A 30 17.52 -0.17 -10.67
C VAL A 30 17.44 -0.13 -9.14
N VAL A 31 18.48 -0.61 -8.46
CA VAL A 31 18.55 -0.58 -6.99
C VAL A 31 18.57 0.86 -6.48
N ALA A 32 19.41 1.73 -7.05
CA ALA A 32 19.49 3.15 -6.67
C ALA A 32 18.16 3.89 -6.94
N SER A 33 17.54 3.65 -8.09
CA SER A 33 16.27 4.27 -8.45
C SER A 33 15.13 3.80 -7.54
N THR A 34 15.13 2.52 -7.18
CA THR A 34 14.18 1.98 -6.21
C THR A 34 14.41 2.59 -4.83
N ALA A 35 15.67 2.66 -4.36
CA ALA A 35 16.02 3.23 -3.07
C ALA A 35 15.54 4.69 -2.93
N VAL A 36 15.64 5.48 -4.00
CA VAL A 36 15.07 6.83 -4.05
C VAL A 36 13.55 6.80 -4.03
N ALA A 37 12.91 5.99 -4.86
CA ALA A 37 11.46 5.95 -4.98
C ALA A 37 10.76 5.51 -3.67
N VAL A 38 11.37 4.59 -2.92
CA VAL A 38 10.78 4.07 -1.67
C VAL A 38 10.86 5.03 -0.49
N PHE A 39 11.56 6.16 -0.60
CA PHE A 39 11.40 7.26 0.37
C PHE A 39 9.97 7.78 0.39
N GLY A 40 9.24 7.69 -0.74
CA GLY A 40 7.83 8.08 -0.79
C GLY A 40 6.92 7.07 -0.10
N SER A 41 7.26 5.78 -0.19
CA SER A 41 6.62 4.72 0.58
C SER A 41 6.88 4.89 2.08
N PHE A 42 8.10 5.26 2.44
CA PHE A 42 8.48 5.57 3.82
C PHE A 42 7.69 6.76 4.37
N GLU A 43 7.55 7.81 3.55
CA GLU A 43 6.77 8.99 3.89
C GLU A 43 5.29 8.68 4.11
N PHE A 44 4.70 7.84 3.24
CA PHE A 44 3.35 7.32 3.45
C PHE A 44 3.22 6.67 4.84
N GLY A 45 4.21 5.85 5.21
CA GLY A 45 4.29 5.21 6.52
C GLY A 45 4.30 6.20 7.68
N ILE A 46 5.19 7.21 7.63
CA ILE A 46 5.28 8.25 8.67
C ILE A 46 3.94 8.99 8.79
N SER A 47 3.37 9.39 7.66
CA SER A 47 2.09 10.11 7.62
C SER A 47 0.97 9.36 8.32
N VAL A 48 0.87 8.04 8.12
CA VAL A 48 -0.10 7.17 8.80
C VAL A 48 0.23 7.03 10.29
N GLY A 49 1.49 6.76 10.65
CA GLY A 49 1.91 6.55 12.04
C GLY A 49 1.89 7.81 12.91
N TYR A 50 1.94 9.00 12.31
CA TYR A 50 2.02 10.29 12.99
C TYR A 50 0.84 10.60 13.93
N SER A 51 -0.38 10.22 13.56
CA SER A 51 -1.59 10.60 14.31
C SER A 51 -1.54 10.07 15.75
N SER A 52 -1.16 8.80 15.94
CA SER A 52 -1.24 8.13 17.23
C SER A 52 -0.43 8.82 18.35
N PRO A 53 0.89 9.04 18.21
CA PRO A 53 1.67 9.71 19.26
C PRO A 53 1.34 11.20 19.37
N SER A 54 0.80 11.83 18.33
CA SER A 54 0.53 13.28 18.33
C SER A 54 -0.80 13.67 18.98
N GLN A 55 -1.71 12.72 19.22
CA GLN A 55 -3.07 13.00 19.70
C GLN A 55 -3.12 13.85 20.96
N SER A 56 -2.54 13.37 22.05
CA SER A 56 -2.58 14.05 23.35
C SER A 56 -1.91 15.41 23.28
N GLY A 57 -0.77 15.50 22.59
CA GLY A 57 0.00 16.73 22.42
C GLY A 57 -0.76 17.80 21.62
N ILE A 58 -1.41 17.44 20.51
CA ILE A 58 -2.20 18.36 19.69
C ILE A 58 -3.44 18.83 20.45
N MET A 59 -4.17 17.90 21.10
CA MET A 59 -5.38 18.23 21.84
C MET A 59 -5.11 19.19 22.99
N HIS A 60 -4.00 19.01 23.73
CA HIS A 60 -3.63 19.88 24.85
C HIS A 60 -3.04 21.23 24.38
N ASP A 61 -2.18 21.26 23.36
CA ASP A 61 -1.53 22.50 22.87
C ASP A 61 -2.54 23.45 22.20
N LEU A 62 -3.51 22.90 21.47
CA LEU A 62 -4.49 23.69 20.71
C LEU A 62 -5.90 23.70 21.33
N ASN A 63 -6.09 23.08 22.51
CA ASN A 63 -7.38 22.90 23.18
C ASN A 63 -8.47 22.33 22.26
N LEU A 64 -8.13 21.29 21.49
CA LEU A 64 -9.08 20.68 20.54
C LEU A 64 -10.06 19.76 21.23
N SER A 65 -11.31 19.81 20.78
CA SER A 65 -12.33 18.83 21.13
C SER A 65 -12.11 17.49 20.40
N LEU A 66 -12.68 16.40 20.93
CA LEU A 66 -12.58 15.08 20.32
C LEU A 66 -13.12 15.01 18.87
N PRO A 67 -14.25 15.66 18.50
CA PRO A 67 -14.70 15.70 17.11
C PRO A 67 -13.72 16.41 16.17
N GLN A 68 -13.10 17.49 16.66
CA GLN A 68 -12.08 18.25 15.91
C GLN A 68 -10.83 17.40 15.65
N TYR A 69 -10.33 16.69 16.68
CA TYR A 69 -9.21 15.78 16.49
C TYR A 69 -9.56 14.59 15.57
N SER A 70 -10.78 14.05 15.67
CA SER A 70 -11.23 12.97 14.80
C SER A 70 -11.33 13.41 13.33
N LEU A 71 -11.71 14.67 13.09
CA LEU A 71 -11.65 15.27 11.76
C LEU A 71 -10.20 15.39 11.28
N PHE A 72 -9.29 15.89 12.10
CA PHE A 72 -7.85 15.95 11.78
C PHE A 72 -7.26 14.57 11.44
N GLY A 73 -7.54 13.54 12.24
CA GLY A 73 -7.03 12.19 11.98
C GLY A 73 -7.57 11.61 10.66
N SER A 74 -8.85 11.84 10.38
CA SER A 74 -9.53 11.28 9.21
C SER A 74 -9.31 12.06 7.91
N ILE A 75 -9.06 13.38 7.95
CA ILE A 75 -8.91 14.20 6.73
C ILE A 75 -7.70 13.80 5.87
N LEU A 76 -6.68 13.17 6.48
CA LEU A 76 -5.56 12.56 5.75
C LEU A 76 -6.05 11.59 4.67
N THR A 77 -7.06 10.78 5.00
CA THR A 77 -7.61 9.75 4.12
C THR A 77 -8.47 10.34 2.99
N ILE A 78 -9.14 11.47 3.24
CA ILE A 78 -9.81 12.26 2.19
C ILE A 78 -8.77 12.83 1.23
N GLY A 79 -7.68 13.40 1.75
CA GLY A 79 -6.57 13.87 0.91
C GLY A 79 -6.02 12.74 0.06
N ALA A 80 -5.76 11.57 0.67
CA ALA A 80 -5.25 10.41 -0.04
C ALA A 80 -6.21 9.90 -1.13
N MET A 81 -7.52 9.97 -0.90
CA MET A 81 -8.54 9.68 -1.91
C MET A 81 -8.42 10.63 -3.11
N ILE A 82 -8.33 11.94 -2.88
CA ILE A 82 -8.20 12.95 -3.94
C ILE A 82 -6.89 12.74 -4.70
N GLY A 83 -5.78 12.54 -3.98
CA GLY A 83 -4.47 12.24 -4.55
C GLY A 83 -4.48 10.98 -5.41
N ALA A 84 -5.08 9.90 -4.93
CA ALA A 84 -5.18 8.64 -5.66
C ALA A 84 -5.99 8.76 -6.96
N ILE A 85 -7.11 9.49 -6.95
CA ILE A 85 -7.93 9.72 -8.16
C ILE A 85 -7.15 10.53 -9.21
N LEU A 86 -6.40 11.53 -8.78
CA LEU A 86 -5.61 12.38 -9.68
C LEU A 86 -4.29 11.74 -10.12
N SER A 87 -3.81 10.74 -9.38
CA SER A 87 -2.49 10.12 -9.58
C SER A 87 -2.24 9.58 -10.98
N GLY A 88 -3.19 8.83 -11.54
CA GLY A 88 -3.05 8.27 -12.89
C GLY A 88 -2.89 9.36 -13.95
N ARG A 89 -3.77 10.38 -13.93
CA ARG A 89 -3.71 11.49 -14.88
C ARG A 89 -2.42 12.29 -14.75
N ILE A 90 -1.99 12.59 -13.53
CA ILE A 90 -0.74 13.33 -13.30
C ILE A 90 0.44 12.49 -13.79
N ALA A 91 0.55 11.22 -13.39
CA ALA A 91 1.66 10.35 -13.76
C ALA A 91 1.77 10.09 -15.27
N ASP A 92 0.64 10.08 -15.98
CA ASP A 92 0.63 9.91 -17.44
C ASP A 92 0.96 11.22 -18.17
N LEU A 93 0.56 12.37 -17.66
CA LEU A 93 0.81 13.68 -18.28
C LEU A 93 2.25 14.17 -18.09
N ILE A 94 2.77 14.12 -16.85
CA ILE A 94 4.07 14.72 -16.51
C ILE A 94 5.19 13.70 -16.28
N GLY A 95 4.88 12.40 -16.35
CA GLY A 95 5.82 11.32 -16.05
C GLY A 95 5.83 10.92 -14.58
N ARG A 96 6.46 9.78 -14.29
CA ARG A 96 6.45 9.18 -12.94
C ARG A 96 7.40 9.94 -12.02
N ARG A 97 8.57 10.36 -12.52
CA ARG A 97 9.56 11.13 -11.75
C ARG A 97 9.00 12.49 -11.34
N CYS A 98 8.39 13.23 -12.25
CA CYS A 98 7.79 14.52 -11.94
C CYS A 98 6.57 14.39 -11.03
N ALA A 99 5.76 13.33 -11.20
CA ALA A 99 4.64 13.07 -10.30
C ALA A 99 5.12 12.84 -8.85
N MET A 100 6.20 12.07 -8.63
CA MET A 100 6.80 11.95 -7.30
C MET A 100 7.21 13.31 -6.73
N ALA A 101 7.86 14.16 -7.52
CA ALA A 101 8.27 15.50 -7.09
C ALA A 101 7.07 16.39 -6.69
N VAL A 102 5.98 16.35 -7.46
CA VAL A 102 4.73 17.07 -7.11
C VAL A 102 4.18 16.58 -5.78
N SER A 103 4.18 15.26 -5.55
CA SER A 103 3.78 14.72 -4.26
C SER A 103 4.65 15.23 -3.12
N ASP A 104 5.98 15.16 -3.27
CA ASP A 104 6.92 15.56 -2.23
C ASP A 104 6.71 17.03 -1.85
N ILE A 105 6.47 17.90 -2.83
CA ILE A 105 6.14 19.31 -2.59
C ILE A 105 4.84 19.45 -1.79
N LEU A 106 3.79 18.70 -2.12
CA LEU A 106 2.52 18.72 -1.36
C LEU A 106 2.73 18.24 0.08
N CYS A 107 3.48 17.14 0.28
CA CYS A 107 3.80 16.64 1.61
C CYS A 107 4.62 17.66 2.43
N ILE A 108 5.64 18.28 1.83
CA ILE A 108 6.47 19.30 2.50
C ILE A 108 5.62 20.49 2.93
N ILE A 109 4.77 21.02 2.04
CA ILE A 109 3.84 22.12 2.37
C ILE A 109 2.93 21.71 3.53
N GLY A 110 2.39 20.48 3.47
CA GLY A 110 1.53 19.94 4.51
C GLY A 110 2.21 19.82 5.88
N TRP A 111 3.42 19.26 5.93
CA TRP A 111 4.21 19.11 7.16
C TRP A 111 4.63 20.45 7.75
N VAL A 112 5.10 21.38 6.92
CA VAL A 112 5.47 22.73 7.37
C VAL A 112 4.24 23.47 7.90
N SER A 113 3.07 23.30 7.26
CA SER A 113 1.81 23.87 7.76
C SER A 113 1.43 23.30 9.12
N ILE A 114 1.52 21.98 9.31
CA ILE A 114 1.30 21.32 10.61
C ILE A 114 2.29 21.84 11.65
N PHE A 115 3.57 21.99 11.31
CA PHE A 115 4.60 22.47 12.24
C PHE A 115 4.32 23.90 12.73
N LEU A 116 3.97 24.82 11.82
CA LEU A 116 3.80 26.24 12.11
C LEU A 116 2.43 26.59 12.70
N THR A 117 1.45 25.67 12.64
CA THR A 117 0.08 26.02 12.95
C THR A 117 -0.15 26.36 14.43
N LYS A 118 -1.01 27.35 14.64
CA LYS A 118 -1.64 27.69 15.93
C LYS A 118 -3.18 27.63 15.85
N ASN A 119 -3.72 27.22 14.70
CA ASN A 119 -5.15 27.21 14.41
C ASN A 119 -5.55 25.88 13.75
N ILE A 120 -6.68 25.31 14.16
CA ILE A 120 -7.20 24.06 13.62
C ILE A 120 -7.33 24.04 12.09
N MET A 121 -7.73 25.15 11.47
CA MET A 121 -7.94 25.19 10.02
C MET A 121 -6.65 24.93 9.24
N TRP A 122 -5.53 25.53 9.66
CA TRP A 122 -4.22 25.28 9.06
C TRP A 122 -3.70 23.88 9.36
N LEU A 123 -4.02 23.33 10.54
CA LEU A 123 -3.68 21.96 10.89
C LEU A 123 -4.39 20.96 9.96
N GLU A 124 -5.69 21.17 9.71
CA GLU A 124 -6.51 20.33 8.83
C GLU A 124 -6.10 20.48 7.35
N LEU A 125 -5.85 21.70 6.87
CA LEU A 125 -5.35 21.93 5.51
C LEU A 125 -3.98 21.30 5.28
N GLY A 126 -3.09 21.42 6.26
CA GLY A 126 -1.77 20.77 6.21
C GLY A 126 -1.93 19.25 6.11
N ARG A 127 -2.80 18.65 6.92
CA ARG A 127 -3.06 17.21 6.93
C ARG A 127 -3.73 16.73 5.63
N LEU A 128 -4.65 17.50 5.07
CA LEU A 128 -5.24 17.24 3.77
C LEU A 128 -4.18 17.26 2.66
N SER A 129 -3.26 18.22 2.70
CA SER A 129 -2.17 18.36 1.72
C SER A 129 -1.19 17.18 1.77
N VAL A 130 -0.77 16.75 2.97
CA VAL A 130 0.00 15.51 3.17
C VAL A 130 -0.77 14.31 2.61
N GLY A 131 -2.08 14.24 2.89
CA GLY A 131 -2.98 13.21 2.33
C GLY A 131 -2.90 13.15 0.81
N CYS A 132 -3.07 14.28 0.13
CA CYS A 132 -3.00 14.36 -1.33
C CYS A 132 -1.66 13.84 -1.88
N GLY A 133 -0.55 14.19 -1.22
CA GLY A 133 0.77 13.69 -1.59
C GLY A 133 0.87 12.17 -1.43
N ILE A 134 0.61 11.63 -0.24
CA ILE A 134 0.71 10.18 -0.01
C ILE A 134 -0.25 9.37 -0.89
N GLY A 135 -1.43 9.93 -1.22
CA GLY A 135 -2.35 9.34 -2.20
C GLY A 135 -1.74 9.23 -3.59
N LEU A 136 -1.00 10.25 -4.02
CA LEU A 136 -0.25 10.23 -5.27
C LEU A 136 0.87 9.17 -5.22
N LEU A 137 1.67 9.15 -4.15
CA LEU A 137 2.79 8.22 -3.97
C LEU A 137 2.33 6.76 -3.93
N SER A 138 1.15 6.49 -3.36
CA SER A 138 0.57 5.15 -3.26
C SER A 138 0.40 4.45 -4.62
N TYR A 139 0.23 5.23 -5.69
CA TYR A 139 0.17 4.74 -7.06
C TYR A 139 1.52 4.87 -7.78
N VAL A 140 2.13 6.06 -7.72
CA VAL A 140 3.30 6.39 -8.55
C VAL A 140 4.52 5.56 -8.18
N VAL A 141 4.78 5.33 -6.89
CA VAL A 141 5.98 4.60 -6.45
C VAL A 141 5.95 3.12 -6.86
N PRO A 142 4.88 2.35 -6.57
CA PRO A 142 4.81 0.95 -7.02
C PRO A 142 4.86 0.81 -8.54
N VAL A 143 4.20 1.72 -9.28
CA VAL A 143 4.21 1.72 -10.75
C VAL A 143 5.61 2.00 -11.26
N TYR A 144 6.27 3.05 -10.78
CA TYR A 144 7.63 3.39 -11.19
C TYR A 144 8.59 2.21 -10.97
N ILE A 145 8.58 1.63 -9.76
CA ILE A 145 9.40 0.45 -9.43
C ILE A 145 9.08 -0.69 -10.40
N ALA A 146 7.81 -0.99 -10.63
CA ALA A 146 7.43 -2.04 -11.56
C ALA A 146 7.96 -1.77 -12.98
N GLU A 147 7.88 -0.53 -13.48
CA GLU A 147 8.28 -0.16 -14.83
C GLU A 147 9.81 -0.18 -15.05
N ILE A 148 10.62 0.06 -14.02
CA ILE A 148 12.09 0.01 -14.12
C ILE A 148 12.69 -1.38 -13.83
N THR A 149 12.01 -2.21 -13.02
CA THR A 149 12.55 -3.50 -12.59
C THR A 149 12.33 -4.61 -13.66
N PRO A 150 13.34 -5.45 -13.92
CA PRO A 150 13.18 -6.64 -14.78
C PRO A 150 12.07 -7.58 -14.29
N LYS A 151 11.44 -8.31 -15.23
CA LYS A 151 10.29 -9.19 -14.95
C LYS A 151 10.56 -10.21 -13.83
N ASN A 152 11.77 -10.76 -13.76
CA ASN A 152 12.18 -11.79 -12.79
C ASN A 152 12.41 -11.26 -11.36
N LEU A 153 12.62 -9.95 -11.18
CA LEU A 153 12.90 -9.36 -9.86
C LEU A 153 11.75 -8.48 -9.34
N ARG A 154 10.74 -8.22 -10.17
CA ARG A 154 9.66 -7.27 -9.88
C ARG A 154 8.92 -7.57 -8.57
N GLY A 155 8.69 -8.84 -8.22
CA GLY A 155 8.02 -9.22 -6.98
C GLY A 155 8.81 -8.79 -5.72
N GLY A 156 10.11 -9.03 -5.71
CA GLY A 156 10.98 -8.64 -4.59
C GLY A 156 11.06 -7.12 -4.42
N PHE A 157 11.20 -6.38 -5.52
CA PHE A 157 11.24 -4.91 -5.49
C PHE A 157 9.89 -4.29 -5.11
N ALA A 158 8.77 -4.86 -5.55
CA ALA A 158 7.44 -4.45 -5.11
C ALA A 158 7.23 -4.69 -3.60
N ALA A 159 7.84 -5.74 -3.04
CA ALA A 159 7.77 -5.99 -1.61
C ALA A 159 8.54 -4.95 -0.77
N VAL A 160 9.62 -4.37 -1.30
CA VAL A 160 10.36 -3.28 -0.63
C VAL A 160 9.45 -2.07 -0.39
N ASN A 161 8.56 -1.75 -1.32
CA ASN A 161 7.58 -0.67 -1.14
C ASN A 161 6.72 -0.88 0.13
N GLN A 162 6.16 -2.07 0.30
CA GLN A 162 5.33 -2.38 1.47
C GLN A 162 6.17 -2.38 2.77
N LEU A 163 7.37 -2.94 2.72
CA LEU A 163 8.28 -2.94 3.87
C LEU A 163 8.62 -1.51 4.32
N MET A 164 8.90 -0.61 3.37
CA MET A 164 9.25 0.78 3.67
C MET A 164 8.08 1.58 4.26
N ILE A 165 6.83 1.30 3.85
CA ILE A 165 5.64 1.85 4.51
C ILE A 165 5.60 1.45 6.00
N CYS A 166 5.83 0.16 6.28
CA CYS A 166 5.85 -0.33 7.66
C CYS A 166 7.02 0.25 8.46
N CYS A 167 8.20 0.38 7.86
CA CYS A 167 9.34 1.05 8.50
C CYS A 167 9.05 2.52 8.83
N GLY A 168 8.40 3.26 7.93
CA GLY A 168 8.01 4.65 8.17
C GLY A 168 7.02 4.79 9.32
N GLY A 169 5.97 3.95 9.35
CA GLY A 169 4.99 3.93 10.44
C GLY A 169 5.61 3.55 11.78
N SER A 170 6.45 2.51 11.79
CA SER A 170 7.22 2.08 12.97
C SER A 170 8.14 3.18 13.48
N LEU A 171 8.84 3.90 12.60
CA LEU A 171 9.68 5.02 13.00
C LEU A 171 8.86 6.17 13.59
N ALA A 172 7.69 6.49 13.01
CA ALA A 172 6.80 7.51 13.56
C ALA A 172 6.30 7.15 14.96
N TYR A 173 5.97 5.88 15.21
CA TYR A 173 5.63 5.39 16.55
C TYR A 173 6.81 5.54 17.52
N LEU A 174 8.02 5.11 17.15
CA LEU A 174 9.20 5.19 18.02
C LEU A 174 9.65 6.63 18.30
N LEU A 175 9.73 7.48 17.28
CA LEU A 175 10.15 8.86 17.47
C LEU A 175 9.08 9.67 18.20
N GLY A 176 7.80 9.39 17.94
CA GLY A 176 6.68 10.05 18.59
C GLY A 176 6.61 9.85 20.11
N THR A 177 7.24 8.81 20.67
CA THR A 177 7.36 8.66 22.13
C THR A 177 8.48 9.52 22.74
N ILE A 178 9.39 10.04 21.92
CA ILE A 178 10.60 10.75 22.35
C ILE A 178 10.46 12.26 22.10
N VAL A 179 9.87 12.64 20.97
CA VAL A 179 9.81 14.03 20.51
C VAL A 179 8.38 14.57 20.52
N THR A 180 8.26 15.90 20.53
CA THR A 180 6.95 16.56 20.43
C THR A 180 6.33 16.39 19.05
N TRP A 181 5.00 16.50 18.95
CA TRP A 181 4.27 16.38 17.68
C TRP A 181 4.73 17.37 16.59
N ARG A 182 5.20 18.55 16.99
CA ARG A 182 5.76 19.57 16.08
C ARG A 182 7.11 19.14 15.51
N ILE A 183 8.01 18.62 16.36
CA ILE A 183 9.31 18.10 15.89
C ILE A 183 9.09 16.86 15.02
N LEU A 184 8.15 15.99 15.39
CA LEU A 184 7.79 14.83 14.58
C LEU A 184 7.29 15.23 13.18
N ALA A 185 6.56 16.35 13.07
CA ALA A 185 6.12 16.87 11.77
C ALA A 185 7.30 17.33 10.89
N ILE A 186 8.32 17.98 11.48
CA ILE A 186 9.56 18.35 10.75
C ILE A 186 10.30 17.10 10.29
N ILE A 187 10.34 16.05 11.11
CA ILE A 187 10.99 14.78 10.74
C ILE A 187 10.26 14.14 9.53
N GLY A 188 8.94 14.27 9.43
CA GLY A 188 8.18 13.86 8.23
C GLY A 188 8.54 14.63 6.96
N THR A 189 9.08 15.84 7.06
CA THR A 189 9.58 16.57 5.88
C THR A 189 10.87 15.95 5.32
N PHE A 190 11.66 15.24 6.14
CA PHE A 190 12.99 14.77 5.77
C PHE A 190 13.00 13.72 4.64
N PRO A 191 12.17 12.66 4.67
CA PRO A 191 12.08 11.72 3.55
C PRO A 191 11.66 12.38 2.23
N CYS A 192 10.71 13.34 2.28
CA CYS A 192 10.28 14.09 1.10
C CYS A 192 11.45 14.85 0.46
N PHE A 193 12.29 15.50 1.29
CA PHE A 193 13.45 16.24 0.80
C PHE A 193 14.52 15.30 0.21
N LEU A 194 14.78 14.17 0.88
CA LEU A 194 15.71 13.16 0.36
C LEU A 194 15.23 12.58 -0.97
N GLN A 195 13.93 12.31 -1.10
CA GLN A 195 13.34 11.85 -2.34
C GLN A 195 13.51 12.92 -3.42
N LEU A 196 13.12 14.16 -3.17
CA LEU A 196 13.22 15.26 -4.14
C LEU A 196 14.64 15.47 -4.67
N LEU A 197 15.65 15.40 -3.80
CA LEU A 197 17.07 15.44 -4.19
C LEU A 197 17.47 14.19 -5.00
N GLY A 198 17.04 13.01 -4.55
CA GLY A 198 17.30 11.75 -5.23
C GLY A 198 16.68 11.68 -6.63
N LEU A 199 15.50 12.28 -6.82
CA LEU A 199 14.78 12.29 -8.10
C LEU A 199 15.65 12.90 -9.22
N ILE A 200 16.56 13.82 -8.91
CA ILE A 200 17.46 14.44 -9.89
C ILE A 200 18.34 13.40 -10.58
N PHE A 201 18.78 12.38 -9.84
CA PHE A 201 19.76 11.39 -10.29
C PHE A 201 19.15 10.17 -10.98
N ILE A 202 17.88 9.89 -10.75
CA ILE A 202 17.19 8.71 -11.29
C ILE A 202 16.59 8.99 -12.68
N PRO A 203 16.57 8.00 -13.58
CA PRO A 203 15.92 8.15 -14.88
C PRO A 203 14.40 8.14 -14.77
N GLU A 204 13.72 8.66 -15.79
CA GLU A 204 12.27 8.50 -15.93
C GLU A 204 11.90 7.05 -16.31
N SER A 205 10.63 6.68 -16.20
CA SER A 205 10.15 5.35 -16.59
C SER A 205 10.35 5.09 -18.10
N PRO A 206 11.00 3.97 -18.49
CA PRO A 206 11.14 3.62 -19.89
C PRO A 206 9.78 3.34 -20.55
N ARG A 207 8.82 2.76 -19.82
CA ARG A 207 7.49 2.48 -20.36
C ARG A 207 6.70 3.76 -20.61
N TRP A 208 6.83 4.76 -19.74
CA TRP A 208 6.20 6.05 -19.99
C TRP A 208 6.82 6.77 -21.20
N LEU A 209 8.14 6.72 -21.35
CA LEU A 209 8.82 7.30 -22.52
C LEU A 209 8.37 6.64 -23.83
N ALA A 210 8.17 5.33 -23.83
CA ALA A 210 7.59 4.60 -24.95
C ALA A 210 6.13 5.02 -25.23
N MET A 211 5.31 5.22 -24.19
CA MET A 211 3.92 5.70 -24.37
C MET A 211 3.84 7.11 -24.96
N VAL A 212 4.78 8.00 -24.60
CA VAL A 212 4.81 9.40 -25.08
C VAL A 212 5.46 9.52 -26.46
N GLY A 213 6.09 8.45 -26.97
CA GLY A 213 6.75 8.43 -28.28
C GLY A 213 8.14 9.08 -28.29
N LYS A 214 8.84 9.06 -27.15
CA LYS A 214 10.22 9.57 -27.03
C LYS A 214 11.24 8.44 -27.20
N ASP A 215 11.30 7.86 -28.40
CA ASP A 215 12.03 6.62 -28.68
C ASP A 215 13.54 6.69 -28.34
N HIS A 216 14.20 7.81 -28.66
CA HIS A 216 15.62 8.02 -28.36
C HIS A 216 15.92 8.07 -26.85
N GLU A 217 15.07 8.76 -26.07
CA GLU A 217 15.21 8.83 -24.61
C GLU A 217 14.89 7.47 -23.97
N PHE A 218 13.88 6.78 -24.52
CA PHE A 218 13.48 5.44 -24.09
C PHE A 218 14.63 4.43 -24.16
N GLU A 219 15.30 4.30 -25.31
CA GLU A 219 16.42 3.37 -25.45
C GLU A 219 17.61 3.74 -24.54
N ALA A 220 17.92 5.03 -24.42
CA ALA A 220 19.00 5.51 -23.58
C ALA A 220 18.76 5.18 -22.10
N VAL A 221 17.52 5.39 -21.62
CA VAL A 221 17.11 5.05 -20.26
C VAL A 221 17.12 3.55 -20.02
N LEU A 222 16.63 2.76 -20.97
CA LEU A 222 16.59 1.30 -20.85
C LEU A 222 18.01 0.71 -20.77
N LYS A 223 18.94 1.19 -21.62
CA LYS A 223 20.37 0.84 -21.53
C LYS A 223 20.97 1.26 -20.19
N ARG A 224 20.68 2.47 -19.71
CA ARG A 224 21.16 2.94 -18.40
C ARG A 224 20.64 2.09 -17.22
N LEU A 225 19.41 1.56 -17.32
CA LEU A 225 18.81 0.69 -16.30
C LEU A 225 19.32 -0.76 -16.35
N ARG A 226 19.70 -1.26 -17.54
CA ARG A 226 20.16 -2.65 -17.74
C ARG A 226 21.69 -2.77 -17.78
N GLY A 227 22.41 -1.65 -17.88
CA GLY A 227 23.84 -1.55 -18.14
C GLY A 227 24.13 -1.20 -19.60
N GLU A 228 25.10 -0.31 -19.85
CA GLU A 228 25.38 0.24 -21.19
C GLU A 228 25.77 -0.81 -22.24
N HIS A 229 26.26 -1.98 -21.81
CA HIS A 229 26.69 -3.08 -22.68
C HIS A 229 25.65 -4.21 -22.78
N SER A 230 24.49 -4.07 -22.15
CA SER A 230 23.43 -5.08 -22.20
C SER A 230 22.62 -4.93 -23.48
N ASP A 231 22.34 -6.04 -24.16
CA ASP A 231 21.37 -6.04 -25.27
C ASP A 231 19.96 -5.84 -24.71
N VAL A 232 19.36 -4.70 -25.06
CA VAL A 232 18.00 -4.31 -24.63
C VAL A 232 17.00 -4.37 -25.78
N SER A 233 17.41 -4.77 -26.99
CA SER A 233 16.56 -4.70 -28.19
C SER A 233 15.29 -5.54 -28.06
N GLN A 234 15.39 -6.75 -27.48
CA GLN A 234 14.23 -7.61 -27.24
C GLN A 234 13.26 -7.00 -26.22
N GLU A 235 13.76 -6.48 -25.10
CA GLU A 235 12.91 -5.85 -24.08
C GLU A 235 12.27 -4.56 -24.61
N ALA A 236 12.99 -3.80 -25.45
CA ALA A 236 12.48 -2.61 -26.09
C ALA A 236 11.33 -2.92 -27.04
N GLU A 237 11.49 -3.92 -27.90
CA GLU A 237 10.45 -4.38 -28.84
C GLU A 237 9.20 -4.87 -28.10
N GLU A 238 9.36 -5.70 -27.06
CA GLU A 238 8.25 -6.16 -26.23
C GLU A 238 7.47 -5.01 -25.58
N ILE A 239 8.16 -3.97 -25.07
CA ILE A 239 7.52 -2.79 -24.46
C ILE A 239 6.74 -2.00 -25.52
N MET A 240 7.31 -1.82 -26.72
CA MET A 240 6.68 -1.10 -27.82
C MET A 240 5.44 -1.84 -28.34
N GLU A 241 5.54 -3.15 -28.58
CA GLU A 241 4.40 -3.98 -29.00
C GLU A 241 3.28 -3.95 -27.96
N PHE A 242 3.63 -4.09 -26.67
CA PHE A 242 2.66 -4.00 -25.59
C PHE A 242 1.96 -2.64 -25.56
N THR A 243 2.69 -1.55 -25.75
CA THR A 243 2.14 -0.19 -25.78
C THR A 243 1.15 0.00 -26.95
N VAL A 244 1.50 -0.48 -28.14
CA VAL A 244 0.62 -0.46 -29.31
C VAL A 244 -0.63 -1.33 -29.08
N SER A 245 -0.48 -2.48 -28.42
CA SER A 245 -1.61 -3.35 -28.09
C SER A 245 -2.60 -2.69 -27.12
N LEU A 246 -2.09 -1.94 -26.12
CA LEU A 246 -2.92 -1.20 -25.17
C LEU A 246 -3.72 -0.09 -25.84
N GLN A 247 -3.12 0.64 -26.80
CA GLN A 247 -3.82 1.68 -27.56
C GLN A 247 -4.97 1.13 -28.42
N LYS A 248 -4.87 -0.15 -28.82
CA LYS A 248 -5.91 -0.84 -29.61
C LYS A 248 -7.05 -1.38 -28.75
N LEU A 249 -6.90 -1.46 -27.43
CA LEU A 249 -7.97 -1.92 -26.55
C LEU A 249 -9.06 -0.85 -26.42
N PRO A 250 -10.34 -1.20 -26.53
CA PRO A 250 -11.42 -0.26 -26.28
C PRO A 250 -11.37 0.21 -24.83
N GLN A 251 -11.42 1.53 -24.61
CA GLN A 251 -11.54 2.10 -23.28
C GLN A 251 -12.89 1.68 -22.68
N SER A 252 -12.85 0.83 -21.65
CA SER A 252 -14.05 0.38 -20.95
C SER A 252 -14.58 1.44 -19.99
N GLY A 253 -15.88 1.68 -20.03
CA GLY A 253 -16.56 2.59 -19.11
C GLY A 253 -16.72 1.97 -17.71
N MET A 254 -16.96 2.80 -16.70
CA MET A 254 -17.24 2.32 -15.32
C MET A 254 -18.45 1.38 -15.25
N LEU A 255 -19.44 1.56 -16.13
CA LEU A 255 -20.63 0.71 -16.16
C LEU A 255 -20.34 -0.71 -16.68
N ASP A 256 -19.27 -0.90 -17.45
CA ASP A 256 -18.89 -2.22 -17.96
C ASP A 256 -18.41 -3.15 -16.83
N LEU A 257 -17.98 -2.60 -15.69
CA LEU A 257 -17.59 -3.38 -14.50
C LEU A 257 -18.75 -4.18 -13.90
N PHE A 258 -19.99 -3.73 -14.09
CA PHE A 258 -21.18 -4.39 -13.55
C PHE A 258 -21.75 -5.47 -14.47
N GLN A 259 -21.06 -5.77 -15.58
CA GLN A 259 -21.41 -6.91 -16.41
C GLN A 259 -21.16 -8.22 -15.65
N LYS A 260 -22.04 -9.22 -15.83
CA LYS A 260 -21.96 -10.53 -15.16
C LYS A 260 -20.57 -11.19 -15.24
N LYS A 261 -19.85 -10.96 -16.35
CA LYS A 261 -18.49 -11.48 -16.58
C LYS A 261 -17.47 -10.97 -15.55
N TYR A 262 -17.58 -9.72 -15.11
CA TYR A 262 -16.61 -9.09 -14.21
C TYR A 262 -17.10 -8.96 -12.77
N LEU A 263 -18.41 -9.18 -12.55
CA LEU A 263 -19.06 -9.00 -11.27
C LEU A 263 -18.37 -9.74 -10.11
N HIS A 264 -17.95 -11.00 -10.32
CA HIS A 264 -17.24 -11.75 -9.28
C HIS A 264 -15.91 -11.10 -8.87
N ALA A 265 -15.12 -10.68 -9.86
CA ALA A 265 -13.84 -10.00 -9.61
C ALA A 265 -14.08 -8.65 -8.90
N VAL A 266 -15.14 -7.92 -9.26
CA VAL A 266 -15.54 -6.69 -8.57
C VAL A 266 -15.96 -6.97 -7.12
N ILE A 267 -16.78 -8.00 -6.87
CA ILE A 267 -17.19 -8.41 -5.53
C ILE A 267 -15.96 -8.76 -4.68
N VAL A 268 -15.01 -9.54 -5.23
CA VAL A 268 -13.78 -9.90 -4.52
C VAL A 268 -12.92 -8.68 -4.23
N GLY A 269 -12.63 -7.84 -5.23
CA GLY A 269 -11.77 -6.66 -5.07
C GLY A 269 -12.36 -5.62 -4.13
N VAL A 270 -13.62 -5.26 -4.31
CA VAL A 270 -14.32 -4.28 -3.45
C VAL A 270 -14.57 -4.86 -2.07
N GLY A 271 -15.03 -6.11 -1.97
CA GLY A 271 -15.30 -6.79 -0.71
C GLY A 271 -14.06 -6.88 0.17
N LEU A 272 -12.91 -7.25 -0.40
CA LEU A 272 -11.64 -7.28 0.34
C LEU A 272 -11.26 -5.90 0.89
N MET A 273 -11.43 -4.81 0.13
CA MET A 273 -11.12 -3.47 0.62
C MET A 273 -12.09 -3.01 1.72
N VAL A 274 -13.39 -3.26 1.57
CA VAL A 274 -14.36 -2.95 2.63
C VAL A 274 -14.00 -3.70 3.90
N LEU A 275 -13.81 -5.02 3.81
CA LEU A 275 -13.48 -5.87 4.96
C LEU A 275 -12.14 -5.52 5.61
N GLN A 276 -11.15 -5.09 4.82
CA GLN A 276 -9.86 -4.60 5.31
C GLN A 276 -10.02 -3.33 6.15
N GLN A 277 -10.76 -2.35 5.63
CA GLN A 277 -10.90 -1.03 6.27
C GLN A 277 -11.80 -1.09 7.50
N PHE A 278 -12.98 -1.72 7.35
CA PHE A 278 -13.95 -1.90 8.44
C PHE A 278 -13.46 -2.90 9.50
N GLY A 279 -12.44 -3.70 9.21
CA GLY A 279 -11.69 -4.47 10.21
C GLY A 279 -10.85 -3.63 11.18
N GLY A 280 -10.87 -2.30 11.08
CA GLY A 280 -10.35 -1.39 12.10
C GLY A 280 -8.88 -0.99 11.94
N VAL A 281 -8.23 -1.26 10.80
CA VAL A 281 -6.78 -1.03 10.66
C VAL A 281 -6.40 0.43 10.89
N ASN A 282 -7.09 1.37 10.22
CA ASN A 282 -6.76 2.79 10.35
C ASN A 282 -7.16 3.36 11.71
N ALA A 283 -8.20 2.81 12.34
CA ALA A 283 -8.54 3.12 13.72
C ALA A 283 -7.40 2.75 14.67
N ILE A 284 -6.90 1.51 14.59
CA ILE A 284 -5.79 1.06 15.44
C ILE A 284 -4.52 1.84 15.11
N CYS A 285 -4.19 2.05 13.84
CA CYS A 285 -2.97 2.77 13.46
C CYS A 285 -2.98 4.25 13.87
N PHE A 286 -4.11 4.94 13.77
CA PHE A 286 -4.20 6.37 14.08
C PHE A 286 -4.41 6.68 15.56
N TYR A 287 -4.96 5.74 16.32
CA TYR A 287 -5.36 5.97 17.71
C TYR A 287 -4.74 4.95 18.70
N ALA A 288 -3.64 4.26 18.31
CA ALA A 288 -2.99 3.23 19.14
C ALA A 288 -2.64 3.75 20.55
N SER A 289 -2.06 4.95 20.66
CA SER A 289 -1.69 5.56 21.94
C SER A 289 -2.89 5.66 22.89
N GLU A 290 -4.01 6.18 22.38
CA GLU A 290 -5.25 6.33 23.14
C GLU A 290 -5.87 4.98 23.50
N ILE A 291 -5.80 3.98 22.61
CA ILE A 291 -6.25 2.61 22.90
C ILE A 291 -5.49 2.04 24.10
N PHE A 292 -4.16 2.20 24.15
CA PHE A 292 -3.35 1.68 25.26
C PHE A 292 -3.61 2.43 26.57
N VAL A 293 -3.70 3.76 26.54
CA VAL A 293 -4.07 4.55 27.73
C VAL A 293 -5.46 4.15 28.22
N SER A 294 -6.42 4.02 27.31
CA SER A 294 -7.77 3.52 27.61
C SER A 294 -7.76 2.09 28.16
N ALA A 295 -6.83 1.22 27.77
CA ALA A 295 -6.70 -0.12 28.33
C ALA A 295 -6.13 -0.15 29.76
N GLY A 296 -5.55 0.96 30.23
CA GLY A 296 -5.03 1.10 31.59
C GLY A 296 -3.51 1.23 31.70
N PHE A 297 -2.80 1.43 30.57
CA PHE A 297 -1.38 1.80 30.58
C PHE A 297 -1.20 3.25 31.04
N SER A 298 -0.08 3.54 31.71
CA SER A 298 0.26 4.89 32.16
C SER A 298 0.51 5.85 30.99
N SER A 299 1.07 5.36 29.89
CA SER A 299 1.23 6.07 28.63
C SER A 299 1.06 5.11 27.45
N GLY A 300 0.75 5.65 26.27
CA GLY A 300 0.66 4.87 25.04
C GLY A 300 2.02 4.42 24.49
N ASP A 301 3.12 4.91 25.06
CA ASP A 301 4.47 4.76 24.50
C ASP A 301 4.91 3.30 24.44
N THR A 302 4.72 2.55 25.54
CA THR A 302 5.12 1.14 25.61
C THR A 302 4.41 0.30 24.54
N GLY A 303 3.13 0.56 24.31
CA GLY A 303 2.34 -0.14 23.30
C GLY A 303 2.75 0.23 21.87
N MET A 304 3.03 1.52 21.60
CA MET A 304 3.52 1.99 20.30
C MET A 304 4.92 1.44 19.97
N ILE A 305 5.83 1.40 20.94
CA ILE A 305 7.16 0.78 20.79
C ILE A 305 7.03 -0.71 20.47
N ALA A 306 6.16 -1.42 21.18
CA ALA A 306 5.91 -2.84 20.94
C ALA A 306 5.29 -3.09 19.55
N MET A 307 4.35 -2.25 19.11
CA MET A 307 3.80 -2.31 17.75
C MET A 307 4.89 -2.15 16.69
N ALA A 308 5.75 -1.13 16.83
CA ALA A 308 6.87 -0.90 15.92
C ALA A 308 7.83 -2.10 15.85
N ALA A 309 8.12 -2.72 16.99
CA ALA A 309 8.98 -3.90 17.08
C ALA A 309 8.39 -5.13 16.36
N VAL A 310 7.07 -5.30 16.35
CA VAL A 310 6.39 -6.43 15.71
C VAL A 310 6.13 -6.19 14.22
N GLN A 311 5.86 -4.95 13.82
CA GLN A 311 5.41 -4.63 12.47
C GLN A 311 6.45 -4.98 11.39
N ILE A 312 7.72 -4.64 11.59
CA ILE A 312 8.78 -4.85 10.59
C ILE A 312 9.08 -6.36 10.39
N PRO A 313 9.33 -7.16 11.45
CA PRO A 313 9.56 -8.60 11.28
C PRO A 313 8.38 -9.32 10.64
N MET A 314 7.15 -8.99 11.05
CA MET A 314 5.95 -9.64 10.51
C MET A 314 5.68 -9.30 9.05
N THR A 315 5.94 -8.05 8.65
CA THR A 315 5.85 -7.65 7.23
C THR A 315 6.90 -8.37 6.39
N THR A 316 8.14 -8.45 6.90
CA THR A 316 9.24 -9.19 6.25
C THR A 316 8.88 -10.67 6.08
N LEU A 317 8.34 -11.29 7.14
CA LEU A 317 7.86 -12.67 7.10
C LEU A 317 6.73 -12.85 6.09
N GLY A 318 5.78 -11.91 6.04
CA GLY A 318 4.66 -11.91 5.08
C GLY A 318 5.14 -11.93 3.64
N VAL A 319 6.12 -11.08 3.30
CA VAL A 319 6.75 -11.05 1.97
C VAL A 319 7.40 -12.40 1.63
N LEU A 320 8.19 -12.98 2.55
CA LEU A 320 8.86 -14.26 2.32
C LEU A 320 7.88 -15.44 2.18
N LEU A 321 6.78 -15.40 2.92
CA LEU A 321 5.75 -16.43 2.89
C LEU A 321 4.78 -16.29 1.71
N LEU A 322 4.59 -15.09 1.16
CA LEU A 322 3.66 -14.84 0.05
C LEU A 322 3.99 -15.70 -1.17
N ASP A 323 5.27 -15.78 -1.53
CA ASP A 323 5.74 -16.56 -2.66
C ASP A 323 5.74 -18.06 -2.37
N ARG A 324 5.91 -18.48 -1.10
CA ARG A 324 5.89 -19.90 -0.71
C ARG A 324 4.49 -20.47 -0.52
N SER A 325 3.61 -19.78 0.19
CA SER A 325 2.34 -20.31 0.68
C SER A 325 1.15 -20.01 -0.23
N GLY A 326 1.27 -19.00 -1.11
CA GLY A 326 0.14 -18.51 -1.91
C GLY A 326 -0.61 -17.37 -1.24
N ARG A 327 -1.50 -16.73 -2.01
CA ARG A 327 -2.16 -15.48 -1.59
C ARG A 327 -3.32 -15.79 -0.65
N ARG A 328 -4.14 -16.80 -0.97
CA ARG A 328 -5.37 -17.11 -0.21
C ARG A 328 -5.09 -17.70 1.18
N PRO A 329 -4.22 -18.71 1.37
CA PRO A 329 -3.93 -19.24 2.71
C PRO A 329 -3.34 -18.19 3.65
N LEU A 330 -2.40 -17.38 3.15
CA LEU A 330 -1.77 -16.34 3.95
C LEU A 330 -2.76 -15.24 4.35
N LEU A 331 -3.68 -14.88 3.45
CA LEU A 331 -4.77 -13.95 3.74
C LEU A 331 -5.74 -14.51 4.80
N MET A 332 -6.08 -15.81 4.75
CA MET A 332 -6.93 -16.44 5.77
C MET A 332 -6.27 -16.45 7.15
N VAL A 333 -4.99 -16.83 7.24
CA VAL A 333 -4.23 -16.82 8.49
C VAL A 333 -4.15 -15.41 9.06
N SER A 334 -3.86 -14.43 8.20
CA SER A 334 -3.82 -13.02 8.58
C SER A 334 -5.17 -12.51 9.10
N ALA A 335 -6.28 -12.80 8.41
CA ALA A 335 -7.63 -12.41 8.83
C ALA A 335 -8.08 -13.10 10.12
N ALA A 336 -7.71 -14.37 10.32
CA ALA A 336 -7.98 -15.08 11.58
C ALA A 336 -7.20 -14.45 12.75
N GLY A 337 -5.93 -14.11 12.52
CA GLY A 337 -5.09 -13.44 13.51
C GLY A 337 -5.60 -12.04 13.88
N THR A 338 -6.08 -11.24 12.92
CA THR A 338 -6.71 -9.95 13.22
C THR A 338 -8.02 -10.12 13.99
N CYS A 339 -8.83 -11.13 13.67
CA CYS A 339 -10.04 -11.47 14.42
C CYS A 339 -9.72 -11.80 15.89
N ILE A 340 -8.77 -12.70 16.14
CA ILE A 340 -8.31 -13.08 17.48
C ILE A 340 -7.77 -11.84 18.21
N GLY A 341 -6.95 -11.03 17.55
CA GLY A 341 -6.40 -9.80 18.12
C GLY A 341 -7.49 -8.84 18.60
N CYS A 342 -8.46 -8.51 17.75
CA CYS A 342 -9.59 -7.66 18.14
C CYS A 342 -10.44 -8.28 19.25
N PHE A 343 -10.68 -9.59 19.19
CA PHE A 343 -11.45 -10.28 20.23
C PHE A 343 -10.78 -10.18 21.60
N LEU A 344 -9.45 -10.38 21.68
CA LEU A 344 -8.68 -10.24 22.91
C LEU A 344 -8.75 -8.82 23.48
N VAL A 345 -8.66 -7.80 22.62
CA VAL A 345 -8.81 -6.39 23.05
C VAL A 345 -10.23 -6.12 23.55
N GLY A 346 -11.25 -6.65 22.87
CA GLY A 346 -12.65 -6.55 23.32
C GLY A 346 -12.87 -7.16 24.70
N VAL A 347 -12.30 -8.35 24.95
CA VAL A 347 -12.33 -9.02 26.26
C VAL A 347 -11.59 -8.20 27.31
N SER A 348 -10.43 -7.64 26.99
CA SER A 348 -9.69 -6.73 27.88
C SER A 348 -10.57 -5.56 28.34
N PHE A 349 -11.24 -4.88 27.41
CA PHE A 349 -12.13 -3.77 27.75
C PHE A 349 -13.39 -4.21 28.51
N MET A 350 -13.90 -5.43 28.33
CA MET A 350 -14.99 -5.95 29.16
C MET A 350 -14.58 -6.21 30.61
N LEU A 351 -13.34 -6.67 30.83
CA LEU A 351 -12.80 -6.94 32.16
C LEU A 351 -12.43 -5.65 32.92
N LYS A 352 -12.44 -4.50 32.25
CA LYS A 352 -12.16 -3.18 32.83
C LYS A 352 -13.27 -2.78 33.80
N GLY A 353 -13.09 -3.11 35.08
CA GLY A 353 -14.05 -2.81 36.16
C GLY A 353 -14.01 -3.80 37.33
N HIS A 354 -13.40 -4.96 37.14
CA HIS A 354 -13.15 -5.92 38.22
C HIS A 354 -11.75 -5.72 38.80
N GLU A 355 -11.65 -5.40 40.11
CA GLU A 355 -10.37 -5.11 40.77
C GLU A 355 -9.34 -6.26 40.69
N PHE A 356 -9.82 -7.49 40.52
CA PHE A 356 -9.00 -8.71 40.61
C PHE A 356 -8.03 -8.92 39.44
N SER A 357 -8.06 -8.10 38.37
CA SER A 357 -7.35 -8.44 37.13
C SER A 357 -6.79 -7.25 36.35
N LYS A 358 -6.33 -6.19 37.04
CA LYS A 358 -5.75 -5.00 36.36
C LYS A 358 -4.55 -5.37 35.48
N GLU A 359 -3.68 -6.27 35.94
CA GLU A 359 -2.54 -6.77 35.16
C GLU A 359 -2.98 -7.64 33.97
N LEU A 360 -3.97 -8.52 34.16
CA LEU A 360 -4.50 -9.36 33.09
C LEU A 360 -5.12 -8.50 31.97
N ASN A 361 -5.79 -7.41 32.33
CA ASN A 361 -6.41 -6.49 31.38
C ASN A 361 -5.36 -5.84 30.46
N THR A 362 -4.31 -5.23 31.02
CA THR A 362 -3.23 -4.60 30.24
C THR A 362 -2.47 -5.61 29.39
N VAL A 363 -2.23 -6.83 29.91
CA VAL A 363 -1.60 -7.91 29.15
C VAL A 363 -2.47 -8.35 27.96
N LEU A 364 -3.78 -8.50 28.16
CA LEU A 364 -4.72 -8.88 27.09
C LEU A 364 -4.84 -7.79 26.01
N ALA A 365 -4.90 -6.51 26.39
CA ALA A 365 -4.90 -5.41 25.44
C ALA A 365 -3.62 -5.40 24.59
N LEU A 366 -2.45 -5.53 25.24
CA LEU A 366 -1.17 -5.57 24.56
C LEU A 366 -1.06 -6.78 23.63
N ALA A 367 -1.32 -7.98 24.14
CA ALA A 367 -1.30 -9.20 23.34
C ALA A 367 -2.27 -9.11 22.14
N GLY A 368 -3.47 -8.57 22.35
CA GLY A 368 -4.48 -8.40 21.32
C GLY A 368 -4.04 -7.43 20.21
N ILE A 369 -3.57 -6.23 20.56
CA ILE A 369 -3.09 -5.23 19.58
C ILE A 369 -1.84 -5.71 18.84
N LEU A 370 -0.90 -6.37 19.51
CA LEU A 370 0.29 -6.94 18.85
C LEU A 370 -0.08 -8.09 17.92
N THR A 371 -0.99 -8.97 18.34
CA THR A 371 -1.52 -10.05 17.49
C THR A 371 -2.21 -9.48 16.26
N TYR A 372 -3.06 -8.46 16.45
CA TYR A 372 -3.72 -7.76 15.34
C TYR A 372 -2.70 -7.16 14.37
N THR A 373 -1.77 -6.35 14.89
CA THR A 373 -0.79 -5.61 14.09
C THR A 373 0.13 -6.55 13.33
N GLY A 374 0.67 -7.57 14.02
CA GLY A 374 1.52 -8.58 13.39
C GLY A 374 0.79 -9.39 12.34
N SER A 375 -0.45 -9.81 12.63
CA SER A 375 -1.27 -10.57 11.67
C SER A 375 -1.65 -9.72 10.47
N PHE A 376 -2.01 -8.46 10.66
CA PHE A 376 -2.33 -7.53 9.55
C PHE A 376 -1.11 -7.32 8.64
N SER A 377 0.05 -7.05 9.23
CA SER A 377 1.33 -6.91 8.52
C SER A 377 1.74 -8.17 7.75
N LEU A 378 1.37 -9.35 8.25
CA LEU A 378 1.69 -10.63 7.60
C LEU A 378 1.02 -10.80 6.23
N GLY A 379 -0.18 -10.25 6.02
CA GLY A 379 -0.93 -10.52 4.80
C GLY A 379 -2.01 -9.51 4.44
N MET A 380 -2.92 -9.21 5.36
CA MET A 380 -4.08 -8.36 5.11
C MET A 380 -3.70 -6.98 4.61
N GLY A 381 -2.52 -6.44 4.97
CA GLY A 381 -2.05 -5.15 4.45
C GLY A 381 -1.76 -5.13 2.95
N GLY A 382 -1.02 -6.12 2.43
CA GLY A 382 -0.54 -6.11 1.04
C GLY A 382 -1.31 -7.01 0.09
N ILE A 383 -1.76 -8.18 0.54
CA ILE A 383 -2.34 -9.22 -0.32
C ILE A 383 -3.61 -8.76 -1.05
N PRO A 384 -4.55 -8.02 -0.43
CA PRO A 384 -5.73 -7.50 -1.15
C PRO A 384 -5.38 -6.68 -2.40
N TRP A 385 -4.31 -5.87 -2.32
CA TRP A 385 -3.83 -5.06 -3.46
C TRP A 385 -3.22 -5.93 -4.56
N VAL A 386 -2.48 -6.98 -4.17
CA VAL A 386 -1.92 -7.96 -5.12
C VAL A 386 -3.04 -8.71 -5.84
N ILE A 387 -4.02 -9.25 -5.09
CA ILE A 387 -5.17 -9.98 -5.66
C ILE A 387 -5.95 -9.07 -6.61
N MET A 388 -6.23 -7.82 -6.23
CA MET A 388 -6.87 -6.84 -7.12
C MET A 388 -6.11 -6.73 -8.45
N SER A 389 -4.78 -6.68 -8.42
CA SER A 389 -3.98 -6.61 -9.64
C SER A 389 -3.93 -7.92 -10.44
N GLU A 390 -4.33 -9.06 -9.89
CA GLU A 390 -4.25 -10.37 -10.54
C GLU A 390 -5.60 -10.86 -11.08
N ILE A 391 -6.73 -10.43 -10.52
CA ILE A 391 -8.08 -10.90 -10.89
C ILE A 391 -8.73 -10.12 -12.06
N PHE A 392 -8.35 -8.85 -12.27
CA PHE A 392 -8.96 -8.01 -13.29
C PHE A 392 -8.27 -8.12 -14.65
N PRO A 393 -9.03 -8.23 -15.75
CA PRO A 393 -8.46 -8.23 -17.09
C PRO A 393 -7.88 -6.88 -17.47
N LEU A 394 -6.85 -6.90 -18.32
CA LEU A 394 -6.04 -5.73 -18.66
C LEU A 394 -6.87 -4.53 -19.13
N ASN A 395 -7.92 -4.76 -19.93
CA ASN A 395 -8.81 -3.71 -20.44
C ASN A 395 -9.62 -3.00 -19.32
N MET A 396 -10.03 -3.73 -18.28
CA MET A 396 -10.84 -3.21 -17.17
C MET A 396 -10.01 -2.79 -15.95
N LYS A 397 -8.74 -3.17 -15.91
CA LYS A 397 -7.88 -3.12 -14.71
C LYS A 397 -7.74 -1.70 -14.14
N GLY A 398 -7.60 -0.71 -15.02
CA GLY A 398 -7.52 0.70 -14.61
C GLY A 398 -8.80 1.15 -13.91
N THR A 399 -9.95 1.00 -14.58
CA THR A 399 -11.26 1.40 -14.07
C THR A 399 -11.65 0.64 -12.78
N ALA A 400 -11.41 -0.67 -12.74
CA ALA A 400 -11.64 -1.50 -11.56
C ALA A 400 -10.75 -1.08 -10.39
N GLY A 401 -9.46 -0.85 -10.65
CA GLY A 401 -8.50 -0.40 -9.66
C GLY A 401 -8.90 0.94 -9.04
N SER A 402 -9.38 1.90 -9.85
CA SER A 402 -9.89 3.19 -9.34
C SER A 402 -11.10 3.02 -8.42
N LEU A 403 -12.07 2.16 -8.78
CA LEU A 403 -13.23 1.90 -7.93
C LEU A 403 -12.84 1.27 -6.59
N VAL A 404 -11.99 0.24 -6.63
CA VAL A 404 -11.50 -0.47 -5.44
C VAL A 404 -10.72 0.48 -4.52
N THR A 405 -9.88 1.34 -5.11
CA THR A 405 -9.12 2.36 -4.38
C THR A 405 -10.04 3.40 -3.73
N LEU A 406 -11.05 3.89 -4.45
CA LEU A 406 -12.04 4.82 -3.91
C LEU A 406 -12.76 4.22 -2.70
N VAL A 407 -13.26 2.98 -2.82
CA VAL A 407 -13.95 2.29 -1.72
C VAL A 407 -13.03 2.10 -0.51
N SER A 408 -11.76 1.74 -0.75
CA SER A 408 -10.78 1.63 0.32
C SER A 408 -10.60 2.95 1.07
N TRP A 409 -10.43 4.07 0.37
CA TRP A 409 -10.22 5.36 1.03
C TRP A 409 -11.49 5.90 1.72
N VAL A 410 -12.67 5.68 1.14
CA VAL A 410 -13.94 6.01 1.80
C VAL A 410 -14.12 5.19 3.08
N GLY A 411 -13.85 3.88 3.04
CA GLY A 411 -13.91 3.03 4.23
C GLY A 411 -12.89 3.46 5.30
N SER A 412 -11.67 3.81 4.86
CA SER A 412 -10.62 4.35 5.71
C SER A 412 -11.06 5.64 6.41
N TRP A 413 -11.69 6.56 5.69
CA TRP A 413 -12.23 7.80 6.23
C TRP A 413 -13.33 7.55 7.26
N ILE A 414 -14.33 6.72 6.92
CA ILE A 414 -15.45 6.40 7.80
C ILE A 414 -14.94 5.84 9.13
N ILE A 415 -14.06 4.84 9.09
CA ILE A 415 -13.53 4.20 10.30
C ILE A 415 -12.66 5.17 11.10
N SER A 416 -11.78 5.92 10.44
CA SER A 416 -10.90 6.88 11.12
C SER A 416 -11.69 8.01 11.80
N TYR A 417 -12.77 8.48 11.19
CA TYR A 417 -13.62 9.52 11.77
C TYR A 417 -14.50 8.99 12.91
N THR A 418 -15.14 7.84 12.70
CA THR A 418 -16.12 7.28 13.65
C THR A 418 -15.49 6.61 14.86
N PHE A 419 -14.21 6.21 14.80
CA PHE A 419 -13.56 5.42 15.85
C PHE A 419 -13.68 6.02 17.25
N ASN A 420 -13.35 7.29 17.44
CA ASN A 420 -13.43 7.93 18.76
C ASN A 420 -14.86 7.94 19.31
N PHE A 421 -15.86 8.09 18.44
CA PHE A 421 -17.28 8.02 18.82
C PHE A 421 -17.70 6.60 19.20
N LEU A 422 -17.20 5.58 18.50
CA LEU A 422 -17.41 4.18 18.85
C LEU A 422 -16.77 3.84 20.20
N MET A 423 -15.55 4.33 20.46
CA MET A 423 -14.86 4.16 21.74
C MET A 423 -15.60 4.82 22.90
N MET A 424 -16.23 5.98 22.69
CA MET A 424 -17.11 6.62 23.67
C MET A 424 -18.40 5.83 23.91
N TRP A 425 -18.98 5.24 22.86
CA TRP A 425 -20.18 4.41 23.00
C TRP A 425 -19.89 3.12 23.78
N SER A 426 -18.87 2.37 23.35
CA SER A 426 -18.40 1.18 24.04
C SER A 426 -17.02 0.78 23.53
N SER A 427 -15.99 0.86 24.38
CA SER A 427 -14.65 0.39 24.00
C SER A 427 -14.64 -1.11 23.70
N ALA A 428 -15.29 -1.93 24.53
CA ALA A 428 -15.43 -3.36 24.27
C ALA A 428 -16.26 -3.65 23.00
N GLY A 429 -17.41 -2.99 22.86
CA GLY A 429 -18.28 -3.15 21.70
C GLY A 429 -17.59 -2.81 20.37
N THR A 430 -16.76 -1.76 20.36
CA THR A 430 -15.97 -1.36 19.19
C THR A 430 -15.07 -2.49 18.70
N PHE A 431 -14.29 -3.10 19.60
CA PHE A 431 -13.38 -4.18 19.24
C PHE A 431 -14.11 -5.49 18.91
N PHE A 432 -15.28 -5.77 19.49
CA PHE A 432 -16.11 -6.91 19.05
C PHE A 432 -16.75 -6.70 17.68
N ILE A 433 -17.10 -5.48 17.31
CA ILE A 433 -17.53 -5.15 15.94
C ILE A 433 -16.39 -5.45 14.96
N PHE A 434 -15.18 -4.97 15.25
CA PHE A 434 -14.00 -5.25 14.42
C PHE A 434 -13.68 -6.76 14.37
N ALA A 435 -13.72 -7.47 15.49
CA ALA A 435 -13.52 -8.92 15.53
C ALA A 435 -14.55 -9.66 14.66
N SER A 436 -15.83 -9.27 14.74
CA SER A 436 -16.90 -9.86 13.94
C SER A 436 -16.66 -9.64 12.44
N ILE A 437 -16.25 -8.43 12.05
CA ILE A 437 -15.92 -8.11 10.66
C ILE A 437 -14.70 -8.91 10.20
N CYS A 438 -13.64 -9.00 11.00
CA CYS A 438 -12.48 -9.85 10.69
C CYS A 438 -12.85 -11.34 10.57
N GLY A 439 -13.77 -11.84 11.41
CA GLY A 439 -14.31 -13.20 11.29
C GLY A 439 -15.08 -13.40 9.98
N LEU A 440 -15.91 -12.42 9.58
CA LEU A 440 -16.56 -12.42 8.27
C LEU A 440 -15.55 -12.38 7.12
N THR A 441 -14.42 -11.69 7.29
CA THR A 441 -13.31 -11.70 6.32
C THR A 441 -12.77 -13.10 6.09
N VAL A 442 -12.59 -13.91 7.14
CA VAL A 442 -12.13 -15.29 6.97
C VAL A 442 -13.11 -16.10 6.11
N LEU A 443 -14.42 -16.00 6.39
CA LEU A 443 -15.45 -16.68 5.62
C LEU A 443 -15.54 -16.18 4.17
N PHE A 444 -15.39 -14.88 3.98
CA PHE A 444 -15.37 -14.25 2.65
C PHE A 444 -14.18 -14.75 1.82
N VAL A 445 -12.98 -14.81 2.41
CA VAL A 445 -11.76 -15.29 1.74
C VAL A 445 -11.86 -16.78 1.44
N GLU A 446 -12.44 -17.56 2.34
CA GLU A 446 -12.64 -18.98 2.12
C GLU A 446 -13.60 -19.24 0.94
N ARG A 447 -14.72 -18.51 0.84
CA ARG A 447 -15.77 -18.83 -0.14
C ARG A 447 -15.60 -18.16 -1.50
N LEU A 448 -15.11 -16.91 -1.53
CA LEU A 448 -15.21 -16.07 -2.74
C LEU A 448 -13.86 -15.75 -3.38
N VAL A 449 -12.77 -15.75 -2.60
CA VAL A 449 -11.45 -15.34 -3.09
C VAL A 449 -10.74 -16.53 -3.75
N PRO A 450 -10.39 -16.44 -5.05
CA PRO A 450 -9.63 -17.49 -5.72
C PRO A 450 -8.14 -17.46 -5.30
N GLU A 451 -7.47 -18.61 -5.39
CA GLU A 451 -6.01 -18.63 -5.35
C GLU A 451 -5.45 -18.14 -6.70
N THR A 452 -4.53 -17.19 -6.65
CA THR A 452 -3.93 -16.54 -7.82
C THR A 452 -2.49 -16.95 -8.06
N LYS A 453 -1.82 -17.55 -7.07
CA LYS A 453 -0.41 -17.95 -7.19
C LYS A 453 -0.20 -18.91 -8.36
N GLY A 454 0.66 -18.50 -9.29
CA GLY A 454 1.13 -19.33 -10.40
C GLY A 454 0.06 -19.66 -11.44
N ARG A 455 -1.06 -18.93 -11.45
CA ARG A 455 -2.16 -19.11 -12.39
C ARG A 455 -2.20 -18.00 -13.41
N THR A 456 -2.64 -18.31 -14.63
CA THR A 456 -2.90 -17.27 -15.63
C THR A 456 -4.22 -16.56 -15.32
N LEU A 457 -4.41 -15.38 -15.90
CA LEU A 457 -5.65 -14.62 -15.74
C LEU A 457 -6.87 -15.43 -16.24
N GLU A 458 -6.71 -16.18 -17.33
CA GLU A 458 -7.75 -17.01 -17.93
C GLU A 458 -8.16 -18.14 -16.99
N GLU A 459 -7.19 -18.80 -16.34
CA GLU A 459 -7.43 -19.84 -15.34
C GLU A 459 -8.17 -19.28 -14.11
N ILE A 460 -7.78 -18.08 -13.65
CA ILE A 460 -8.44 -17.39 -12.54
C ILE A 460 -9.89 -17.06 -12.92
N GLN A 461 -10.13 -16.50 -14.11
CA GLN A 461 -11.48 -16.20 -14.60
C GLN A 461 -12.35 -17.44 -14.75
N ALA A 462 -11.80 -18.54 -15.28
CA ALA A 462 -12.50 -19.82 -15.37
C ALA A 462 -12.90 -20.33 -13.98
N SER A 463 -11.98 -20.28 -12.99
CA SER A 463 -12.28 -20.71 -11.62
C SER A 463 -13.35 -19.87 -10.92
N MET A 464 -13.43 -18.56 -11.22
CA MET A 464 -14.47 -17.67 -10.68
C MET A 464 -15.83 -17.95 -11.33
N SER A 465 -15.87 -18.27 -12.62
CA SER A 465 -17.11 -18.57 -13.34
C SER A 465 -17.81 -19.85 -12.83
N LEU A 466 -17.04 -20.83 -12.35
CA LEU A 466 -17.55 -22.07 -11.75
C LEU A 466 -18.22 -21.86 -10.39
N ILE A 467 -17.87 -20.82 -9.65
CA ILE A 467 -18.46 -20.51 -8.33
C ILE A 467 -19.84 -19.83 -8.47
N LEU A 468 -20.09 -19.20 -9.62
CA LEU A 468 -21.35 -18.51 -9.93
C LEU A 468 -22.39 -19.41 -10.60
N GLN A 469 -22.01 -20.63 -10.99
CA GLN A 469 -22.91 -21.70 -11.47
C GLN A 469 -23.34 -22.57 -10.29
#